data_AF-A0A968JDQ0-F1
#
_entry.id   AF-A0A968JDQ0-F1
#
_cell.length_a   1.000
_cell.length_b   1.000
_cell.length_c   1.000
_cell.angle_alpha   90.00
_cell.angle_beta   90.00
_cell.angle_gamma   90.00
#
_symmetry.space_group_name_H-M   'P 1'
#
loop_
_entity.id
_entity.type
_entity.pdbx_description
1 polymer ?
#
loop_
_entity_poly.entity_id
_entity_poly.type
_entity_poly.pdbx_seq_one_letter_code
_entity_poly.pdbx_strand_id
1 'polypeptide(L)'
;MWYVATRTMQNGSGAARERLRVAAYIWILLCYWMLLMPASAGAQEQPAAAQQLSLSPESGTLSSNPHDFVQVGDMVYFIATATETGSELWKTDGTAEGTVLVRDILPGPQSSGVWYLTAVADTLYFVADDGRRGRELWRSDGTETGTVLVADINHGSADSNPVELTASGAVLYFSADDGRHGRELWRSDGTARGTVLVRDVWTGIDSANPRFLTDVAGRLFFNADNGLSGAELWKSDGTREGTELVRDIFTGNAGSSLGELTAIDELLYFSADDGINGQELWRSDGTARGTVLVYDIFPGPNGSAASQLTEVAGTLFLVADDGLTGAELWKSDGTATGTELVRDILPGRISSGVWYLTDMEDMLFFAASDGINGYELWRSNGSVAGTLMVSNIAAADAWAFPSFFSPWLTSSRNMLFFVAEDGLTGRELWRSDGTEAGTMLVKISFRGAVHHHRAS
;
A
#
# COMPACT_ATOMS: atom_id res chain seq x y z
N MET A 1 -21.26 -56.59 24.31
CA MET A 1 -22.63 -56.22 24.75
C MET A 1 -23.77 -56.96 24.03
N TRP A 2 -23.56 -57.53 22.83
CA TRP A 2 -24.62 -58.26 22.10
C TRP A 2 -24.97 -59.65 22.67
N TYR A 3 -24.10 -60.23 23.52
CA TYR A 3 -24.29 -61.58 24.09
C TYR A 3 -25.04 -61.60 25.44
N VAL A 4 -25.27 -60.44 26.08
CA VAL A 4 -25.98 -60.32 27.37
C VAL A 4 -27.42 -59.84 27.18
N ALA A 5 -27.76 -59.27 26.01
CA ALA A 5 -29.10 -58.76 25.70
C ALA A 5 -30.10 -59.82 25.23
N THR A 6 -29.66 -61.05 24.94
CA THR A 6 -30.51 -62.13 24.41
C THR A 6 -31.17 -63.00 25.48
N ARG A 7 -30.82 -62.86 26.78
CA ARG A 7 -31.42 -63.64 27.88
C ARG A 7 -32.59 -62.98 28.63
N THR A 8 -32.90 -61.72 28.36
CA THR A 8 -34.09 -61.02 28.91
C THR A 8 -35.29 -61.01 27.94
N MET A 9 -35.16 -61.62 26.75
CA MET A 9 -36.16 -61.62 25.67
C MET A 9 -37.20 -62.75 25.74
N GLN A 10 -37.72 -63.09 26.93
CA GLN A 10 -38.93 -63.93 27.03
C GLN A 10 -40.13 -63.28 27.71
N ASN A 11 -39.99 -62.18 28.47
CA ASN A 11 -41.10 -61.64 29.29
C ASN A 11 -41.48 -60.15 29.05
N GLY A 12 -41.05 -59.51 27.96
CA GLY A 12 -41.41 -58.13 27.63
C GLY A 12 -42.60 -58.00 26.67
N SER A 13 -43.52 -57.07 26.95
CA SER A 13 -44.75 -56.81 26.18
C SER A 13 -44.47 -56.34 24.73
N GLY A 14 -45.43 -56.58 23.83
CA GLY A 14 -45.28 -56.42 22.37
C GLY A 14 -44.75 -55.05 21.92
N ALA A 15 -45.13 -53.98 22.62
CA ALA A 15 -44.68 -52.61 22.30
C ALA A 15 -43.18 -52.37 22.55
N ALA A 16 -42.57 -53.08 23.51
CA ALA A 16 -41.13 -52.98 23.77
C ALA A 16 -40.31 -53.71 22.69
N ARG A 17 -40.85 -54.80 22.12
CA ARG A 17 -40.22 -55.53 21.01
C ARG A 17 -40.24 -54.73 19.71
N GLU A 18 -41.28 -53.95 19.46
CA GLU A 18 -41.33 -53.07 18.28
C GLU A 18 -40.38 -51.89 18.39
N ARG A 19 -40.28 -51.23 19.55
CA ARG A 19 -39.32 -50.12 19.74
C ARG A 19 -37.87 -50.56 19.61
N LEU A 20 -37.52 -51.76 20.07
CA LEU A 20 -36.19 -52.34 19.89
C LEU A 20 -35.94 -52.85 18.46
N ARG A 21 -36.97 -53.32 17.74
CA ARG A 21 -36.87 -53.64 16.30
C ARG A 21 -36.66 -52.39 15.45
N VAL A 22 -37.36 -51.30 15.75
CA VAL A 22 -37.17 -50.00 15.09
C VAL A 22 -35.79 -49.45 15.41
N ALA A 23 -35.32 -49.53 16.65
CA ALA A 23 -33.96 -49.13 17.01
C ALA A 23 -32.89 -50.00 16.32
N ALA A 24 -33.09 -51.32 16.21
CA ALA A 24 -32.18 -52.20 15.49
C ALA A 24 -32.20 -51.93 13.97
N TYR A 25 -33.37 -51.61 13.38
CA TYR A 25 -33.48 -51.21 11.98
C TYR A 25 -32.81 -49.86 11.72
N ILE A 26 -32.94 -48.89 12.64
CA ILE A 26 -32.27 -47.59 12.55
C ILE A 26 -30.74 -47.76 12.68
N TRP A 27 -30.27 -48.63 13.57
CA TRP A 27 -28.84 -48.96 13.68
C TRP A 27 -28.31 -49.72 12.46
N ILE A 28 -29.07 -50.67 11.91
CA ILE A 28 -28.69 -51.37 10.68
C ILE A 28 -28.71 -50.43 9.48
N LEU A 29 -29.68 -49.51 9.39
CA LEU A 29 -29.72 -48.47 8.35
C LEU A 29 -28.59 -47.47 8.50
N LEU A 30 -28.22 -47.05 9.72
CA LEU A 30 -27.05 -46.20 9.98
C LEU A 30 -25.73 -46.90 9.63
N CYS A 31 -25.61 -48.20 9.93
CA CYS A 31 -24.45 -48.99 9.51
C CYS A 31 -24.42 -49.20 7.98
N TYR A 32 -25.57 -49.37 7.32
CA TYR A 32 -25.67 -49.49 5.86
C TYR A 32 -25.41 -48.15 5.17
N TRP A 33 -25.78 -47.03 5.79
CA TRP A 33 -25.47 -45.67 5.32
C TRP A 33 -23.97 -45.37 5.46
N MET A 34 -23.31 -45.83 6.53
CA MET A 34 -21.85 -45.73 6.68
C MET A 34 -21.07 -46.70 5.78
N LEU A 35 -21.69 -47.78 5.27
CA LEU A 35 -21.08 -48.76 4.36
C LEU A 35 -21.34 -48.48 2.87
N LEU A 36 -22.19 -47.50 2.53
CA LEU A 36 -22.50 -47.07 1.16
C LEU A 36 -22.01 -45.65 0.84
N MET A 37 -21.33 -44.98 1.77
CA MET A 37 -20.55 -43.80 1.40
C MET A 37 -19.36 -44.27 0.57
N PRO A 38 -19.16 -43.76 -0.67
CA PRO A 38 -17.85 -43.86 -1.27
C PRO A 38 -16.86 -43.26 -0.28
N ALA A 39 -15.74 -43.93 -0.04
CA ALA A 39 -14.62 -43.32 0.63
C ALA A 39 -14.10 -42.18 -0.27
N SER A 40 -14.72 -41.00 -0.20
CA SER A 40 -13.98 -39.78 -0.41
C SER A 40 -13.05 -39.71 0.79
N ALA A 41 -11.85 -40.26 0.63
CA ALA A 41 -10.71 -39.66 1.29
C ALA A 41 -10.82 -38.18 0.94
N GLY A 42 -11.30 -37.38 1.90
CA GLY A 42 -10.97 -35.97 1.93
C GLY A 42 -9.48 -35.93 2.11
N ALA A 43 -8.73 -36.12 1.02
CA ALA A 43 -7.71 -35.16 0.73
C ALA A 43 -8.43 -33.82 0.95
N GLN A 44 -8.03 -33.05 1.97
CA GLN A 44 -7.93 -31.64 1.71
C GLN A 44 -7.29 -31.59 0.32
N GLU A 45 -8.03 -31.14 -0.68
CA GLU A 45 -7.37 -30.55 -1.83
C GLU A 45 -6.47 -29.52 -1.18
N GLN A 46 -5.21 -29.91 -0.99
CA GLN A 46 -4.10 -29.01 -0.95
C GLN A 46 -4.41 -28.10 -2.12
N PRO A 47 -4.72 -26.81 -1.88
CA PRO A 47 -5.20 -25.93 -2.93
C PRO A 47 -4.29 -26.16 -4.11
N ALA A 48 -4.88 -26.52 -5.27
CA ALA A 48 -4.14 -26.86 -6.47
C ALA A 48 -2.95 -25.92 -6.53
N ALA A 49 -1.74 -26.48 -6.45
CA ALA A 49 -0.53 -25.70 -6.31
C ALA A 49 -0.62 -24.56 -7.30
N ALA A 50 -0.71 -23.32 -6.79
CA ALA A 50 -0.92 -22.14 -7.62
C ALA A 50 0.05 -22.28 -8.80
N GLN A 51 -0.51 -22.43 -10.00
CA GLN A 51 0.33 -22.56 -11.17
C GLN A 51 1.14 -21.26 -11.22
N GLN A 52 2.45 -21.44 -11.04
CA GLN A 52 3.39 -20.34 -10.94
C GLN A 52 3.31 -19.53 -12.23
N LEU A 53 2.81 -18.30 -12.10
CA LEU A 53 2.78 -17.31 -13.18
C LEU A 53 4.22 -17.01 -13.60
N SER A 54 4.60 -17.51 -14.77
CA SER A 54 5.81 -17.09 -15.47
C SER A 54 5.37 -16.25 -16.66
N LEU A 55 5.56 -14.93 -16.56
CA LEU A 55 5.46 -14.01 -17.69
C LEU A 55 6.77 -13.98 -18.53
N SER A 56 7.70 -14.89 -18.27
CA SER A 56 8.93 -15.01 -19.06
C SER A 56 8.64 -15.56 -20.47
N PRO A 57 9.11 -14.92 -21.56
CA PRO A 57 9.17 -15.58 -22.84
C PRO A 57 10.13 -16.78 -22.76
N GLU A 58 9.78 -17.91 -23.39
CA GLU A 58 10.61 -19.12 -23.45
C GLU A 58 11.96 -18.96 -24.20
N SER A 59 12.36 -17.73 -24.54
CA SER A 59 13.66 -17.44 -25.14
C SER A 59 14.11 -16.00 -24.89
N GLY A 60 15.02 -15.80 -23.93
CA GLY A 60 15.92 -14.63 -23.89
C GLY A 60 15.67 -13.54 -22.84
N THR A 61 16.42 -13.62 -21.74
CA THR A 61 17.05 -12.54 -20.95
C THR A 61 16.28 -11.30 -20.44
N LEU A 62 14.98 -11.12 -20.63
CA LEU A 62 14.24 -10.02 -19.99
C LEU A 62 13.20 -10.54 -18.99
N SER A 63 13.36 -10.13 -17.72
CA SER A 63 12.32 -10.26 -16.69
C SER A 63 11.16 -9.34 -17.06
N SER A 64 9.92 -9.79 -16.84
CA SER A 64 8.71 -8.97 -17.09
C SER A 64 8.58 -7.78 -16.14
N ASN A 65 9.40 -7.73 -15.09
CA ASN A 65 9.50 -6.65 -14.10
C ASN A 65 8.14 -6.04 -13.68
N PRO A 66 7.21 -6.86 -13.16
CA PRO A 66 5.89 -6.36 -12.78
C PRO A 66 5.99 -5.48 -11.53
N HIS A 67 5.34 -4.31 -11.54
CA HIS A 67 5.36 -3.32 -10.46
C HIS A 67 4.07 -2.46 -10.46
N ASP A 68 3.94 -1.61 -9.44
CA ASP A 68 2.80 -0.69 -9.23
C ASP A 68 1.43 -1.40 -9.31
N PHE A 69 1.19 -2.34 -8.40
CA PHE A 69 -0.05 -3.10 -8.37
C PHE A 69 -1.20 -2.30 -7.76
N VAL A 70 -2.32 -2.19 -8.47
CA VAL A 70 -3.55 -1.53 -8.00
C VAL A 70 -4.73 -2.44 -8.25
N GLN A 71 -5.54 -2.68 -7.22
CA GLN A 71 -6.77 -3.44 -7.32
C GLN A 71 -7.94 -2.54 -7.75
N VAL A 72 -8.73 -2.97 -8.73
CA VAL A 72 -10.01 -2.37 -9.13
C VAL A 72 -11.04 -3.49 -9.30
N GLY A 73 -12.01 -3.55 -8.38
CA GLY A 73 -12.94 -4.68 -8.29
C GLY A 73 -12.20 -6.00 -8.07
N ASP A 74 -12.52 -7.00 -8.89
CA ASP A 74 -11.90 -8.34 -8.84
C ASP A 74 -10.59 -8.45 -9.64
N MET A 75 -10.14 -7.36 -10.27
CA MET A 75 -8.94 -7.34 -11.10
C MET A 75 -7.80 -6.60 -10.40
N VAL A 76 -6.57 -7.08 -10.60
CA VAL A 76 -5.35 -6.36 -10.25
C VAL A 76 -4.71 -5.84 -11.54
N TYR A 77 -4.42 -4.55 -11.56
CA TYR A 77 -3.69 -3.86 -12.62
C TYR A 77 -2.25 -3.63 -12.19
N PHE A 78 -1.33 -3.72 -13.12
CA PHE A 78 0.10 -3.54 -12.87
C PHE A 78 0.82 -3.16 -14.15
N ILE A 79 2.02 -2.63 -14.01
CA ILE A 79 2.89 -2.33 -15.14
C ILE A 79 3.81 -3.52 -15.36
N ALA A 80 3.94 -3.99 -16.59
CA ALA A 80 4.90 -5.05 -16.94
C ALA A 80 5.45 -4.91 -18.35
N THR A 81 6.66 -5.45 -18.55
CA THR A 81 7.41 -5.38 -19.80
C THR A 81 7.27 -6.65 -20.63
N ALA A 82 6.97 -6.50 -21.91
CA ALA A 82 7.08 -7.55 -22.93
C ALA A 82 7.96 -7.09 -24.11
N THR A 83 8.60 -8.03 -24.80
CA THR A 83 9.57 -7.74 -25.87
C THR A 83 8.95 -6.96 -27.02
N GLU A 84 7.69 -7.27 -27.35
CA GLU A 84 6.99 -6.72 -28.51
C GLU A 84 6.28 -5.40 -28.23
N THR A 85 5.97 -5.11 -26.96
CA THR A 85 5.14 -3.96 -26.56
C THR A 85 5.82 -3.01 -25.57
N GLY A 86 7.04 -3.33 -25.11
CA GLY A 86 7.66 -2.57 -24.02
C GLY A 86 6.89 -2.70 -22.69
N SER A 87 7.05 -1.71 -21.81
CA SER A 87 6.41 -1.63 -20.50
C SER A 87 5.06 -0.91 -20.59
N GLU A 88 3.99 -1.68 -20.38
CA GLU A 88 2.61 -1.25 -20.62
C GLU A 88 1.70 -1.62 -19.43
N LEU A 89 0.41 -1.26 -19.53
CA LEU A 89 -0.61 -1.63 -18.55
C LEU A 89 -1.12 -3.05 -18.77
N TRP A 90 -1.00 -3.89 -17.73
CA TRP A 90 -1.51 -5.25 -17.68
C TRP A 90 -2.59 -5.39 -16.60
N LYS A 91 -3.39 -6.44 -16.71
CA LYS A 91 -4.35 -6.85 -15.68
C LYS A 91 -4.31 -8.35 -15.44
N THR A 92 -4.73 -8.78 -14.25
CA THR A 92 -4.86 -10.19 -13.87
C THR A 92 -6.04 -10.39 -12.92
N ASP A 93 -6.71 -11.54 -13.02
CA ASP A 93 -7.67 -12.07 -12.04
C ASP A 93 -7.03 -13.12 -11.11
N GLY A 94 -5.70 -13.27 -11.17
CA GLY A 94 -4.94 -14.30 -10.46
C GLY A 94 -4.76 -15.62 -11.24
N THR A 95 -5.32 -15.74 -12.44
CA THR A 95 -5.13 -16.88 -13.35
C THR A 95 -4.18 -16.55 -14.49
N ALA A 96 -3.58 -17.58 -15.11
CA ALA A 96 -2.72 -17.38 -16.27
C ALA A 96 -3.51 -16.84 -17.47
N GLU A 97 -4.72 -17.37 -17.70
CA GLU A 97 -5.60 -16.97 -18.80
C GLU A 97 -6.15 -15.55 -18.62
N GLY A 98 -6.42 -15.13 -17.37
CA GLY A 98 -6.88 -13.78 -17.06
C GLY A 98 -5.77 -12.73 -16.97
N THR A 99 -4.50 -13.13 -17.13
CA THR A 99 -3.35 -12.22 -17.14
C THR A 99 -3.07 -11.75 -18.56
N VAL A 100 -3.49 -10.53 -18.88
CA VAL A 100 -3.46 -10.01 -20.25
C VAL A 100 -3.04 -8.55 -20.30
N LEU A 101 -2.41 -8.17 -21.41
CA LEU A 101 -2.16 -6.77 -21.76
C LEU A 101 -3.51 -6.06 -21.91
N VAL A 102 -3.67 -4.91 -21.27
CA VAL A 102 -4.89 -4.11 -21.39
C VAL A 102 -4.95 -3.41 -22.74
N ARG A 103 -3.85 -2.74 -23.10
CA ARG A 103 -3.67 -2.04 -24.37
C ARG A 103 -2.19 -1.76 -24.60
N ASP A 104 -1.73 -1.94 -25.84
CA ASP A 104 -0.46 -1.37 -26.32
C ASP A 104 -0.69 0.10 -26.70
N ILE A 105 -0.38 1.03 -25.77
CA ILE A 105 -0.71 2.45 -25.94
C ILE A 105 0.23 3.12 -26.94
N LEU A 106 1.51 2.75 -26.92
CA LEU A 106 2.54 3.19 -27.85
C LEU A 106 2.95 2.00 -28.74
N PRO A 107 2.30 1.80 -29.91
CA PRO A 107 2.45 0.57 -30.67
C PRO A 107 3.90 0.19 -30.99
N GLY A 108 4.27 -1.04 -30.60
CA GLY A 108 5.59 -1.62 -30.84
C GLY A 108 6.45 -1.73 -29.58
N PRO A 109 7.76 -1.99 -29.69
CA PRO A 109 8.60 -2.38 -28.55
C PRO A 109 8.94 -1.22 -27.60
N GLN A 110 8.39 -0.03 -27.81
CA GLN A 110 8.65 1.15 -27.00
C GLN A 110 7.61 1.23 -25.89
N SER A 111 8.03 1.62 -24.68
CA SER A 111 7.11 1.75 -23.54
C SER A 111 6.35 3.07 -23.61
N SER A 112 5.04 3.05 -23.35
CA SER A 112 4.19 4.23 -23.23
C SER A 112 4.41 5.02 -21.94
N GLY A 113 5.24 4.51 -21.01
CA GLY A 113 5.56 5.18 -19.76
C GLY A 113 4.34 5.30 -18.84
N VAL A 114 3.59 4.21 -18.69
CA VAL A 114 2.43 4.10 -17.80
C VAL A 114 2.86 4.30 -16.35
N TRP A 115 2.43 5.37 -15.67
CA TRP A 115 2.75 5.64 -14.25
C TRP A 115 1.51 6.08 -13.44
N TYR A 116 1.64 6.15 -12.11
CA TYR A 116 0.62 6.66 -11.18
C TYR A 116 -0.73 5.94 -11.29
N LEU A 117 -0.73 4.61 -11.34
CA LEU A 117 -1.97 3.83 -11.34
C LEU A 117 -2.84 4.23 -10.14
N THR A 118 -4.06 4.71 -10.40
CA THR A 118 -4.96 5.25 -9.36
C THR A 118 -6.38 4.79 -9.64
N ALA A 119 -6.97 4.06 -8.70
CA ALA A 119 -8.35 3.62 -8.80
C ALA A 119 -9.31 4.74 -8.36
N VAL A 120 -10.33 5.03 -9.16
CA VAL A 120 -11.47 5.87 -8.77
C VAL A 120 -12.74 5.09 -9.10
N ALA A 121 -13.40 4.58 -8.06
CA ALA A 121 -14.48 3.59 -8.20
C ALA A 121 -14.05 2.42 -9.11
N ASP A 122 -14.80 2.14 -10.18
CA ASP A 122 -14.53 1.04 -11.11
C ASP A 122 -13.62 1.43 -12.29
N THR A 123 -13.00 2.63 -12.25
CA THR A 123 -12.15 3.13 -13.34
C THR A 123 -10.71 3.28 -12.86
N LEU A 124 -9.77 2.75 -13.63
CA LEU A 124 -8.35 3.00 -13.40
C LEU A 124 -7.91 4.25 -14.16
N TYR A 125 -7.28 5.18 -13.47
CA TYR A 125 -6.61 6.34 -14.05
C TYR A 125 -5.10 6.15 -13.97
N PHE A 126 -4.40 6.69 -14.96
CA PHE A 126 -2.95 6.60 -15.04
C PHE A 126 -2.43 7.63 -16.04
N VAL A 127 -1.12 7.75 -16.10
CA VAL A 127 -0.42 8.67 -16.99
C VAL A 127 0.30 7.87 -18.06
N ALA A 128 0.19 8.25 -19.34
CA ALA A 128 0.86 7.54 -20.45
C ALA A 128 1.07 8.46 -21.67
N ASP A 129 1.96 8.04 -22.57
CA ASP A 129 2.28 8.69 -23.85
C ASP A 129 1.95 7.76 -25.03
N ASP A 130 1.14 8.25 -25.97
CA ASP A 130 0.78 7.53 -27.21
C ASP A 130 1.70 7.85 -28.41
N GLY A 131 2.78 8.60 -28.17
CA GLY A 131 3.74 9.08 -29.16
C GLY A 131 3.22 10.21 -30.04
N ARG A 132 2.02 10.75 -29.75
CA ARG A 132 1.40 11.82 -30.54
C ARG A 132 1.03 13.03 -29.69
N ARG A 133 0.58 12.79 -28.45
CA ARG A 133 0.06 13.82 -27.55
C ARG A 133 0.94 14.07 -26.33
N GLY A 134 2.13 13.48 -26.32
CA GLY A 134 2.98 13.51 -25.15
C GLY A 134 2.34 12.76 -23.98
N ARG A 135 2.93 12.94 -22.79
CA ARG A 135 2.46 12.33 -21.55
C ARG A 135 1.25 13.07 -21.00
N GLU A 136 0.12 12.35 -20.96
CA GLU A 136 -1.20 12.89 -20.62
C GLU A 136 -1.97 11.97 -19.66
N LEU A 137 -3.16 12.41 -19.23
CA LEU A 137 -4.06 11.63 -18.38
C LEU A 137 -4.87 10.61 -19.20
N TRP A 138 -4.81 9.35 -18.80
CA TRP A 138 -5.55 8.23 -19.37
C TRP A 138 -6.47 7.57 -18.35
N ARG A 139 -7.48 6.85 -18.86
CA ARG A 139 -8.33 5.97 -18.05
C ARG A 139 -8.56 4.63 -18.74
N SER A 140 -8.90 3.61 -17.96
CA SER A 140 -9.26 2.27 -18.43
C SER A 140 -10.39 1.67 -17.59
N ASP A 141 -11.29 0.95 -18.25
CA ASP A 141 -12.27 0.02 -17.65
C ASP A 141 -11.76 -1.43 -17.68
N GLY A 142 -10.49 -1.64 -18.02
CA GLY A 142 -9.86 -2.94 -18.20
C GLY A 142 -10.01 -3.54 -19.58
N THR A 143 -10.65 -2.87 -20.53
CA THR A 143 -10.74 -3.31 -21.94
C THR A 143 -9.86 -2.46 -22.84
N GLU A 144 -9.41 -3.03 -23.96
CA GLU A 144 -8.63 -2.29 -24.96
C GLU A 144 -9.38 -1.06 -25.48
N THR A 145 -10.69 -1.16 -25.72
CA THR A 145 -11.52 -0.07 -26.23
C THR A 145 -11.92 0.97 -25.17
N GLY A 146 -12.03 0.56 -23.91
CA GLY A 146 -12.29 1.46 -22.79
C GLY A 146 -11.02 2.11 -22.23
N THR A 147 -9.85 1.73 -22.75
CA THR A 147 -8.57 2.37 -22.44
C THR A 147 -8.34 3.55 -23.37
N VAL A 148 -8.56 4.76 -22.86
CA VAL A 148 -8.63 5.99 -23.65
C VAL A 148 -7.99 7.18 -22.94
N LEU A 149 -7.46 8.09 -23.74
CA LEU A 149 -7.05 9.42 -23.29
C LEU A 149 -8.26 10.14 -22.67
N VAL A 150 -8.08 10.70 -21.48
CA VAL A 150 -9.11 11.50 -20.81
C VAL A 150 -9.18 12.88 -21.44
N ALA A 151 -8.05 13.57 -21.52
CA ALA A 151 -7.90 14.88 -22.15
C ALA A 151 -6.46 15.06 -22.64
N ASP A 152 -6.30 15.79 -23.75
CA ASP A 152 -5.03 16.36 -24.21
C ASP A 152 -4.91 17.74 -23.54
N ILE A 153 -4.26 17.81 -22.39
CA ILE A 153 -4.21 19.03 -21.55
C ILE A 153 -3.24 20.04 -22.17
N ASN A 154 -2.04 19.59 -22.56
CA ASN A 154 -1.07 20.42 -23.27
C ASN A 154 -1.11 20.13 -24.77
N HIS A 155 -2.06 20.80 -25.44
CA HIS A 155 -2.37 20.54 -26.85
C HIS A 155 -1.16 20.34 -27.78
N GLY A 156 -1.19 19.24 -28.52
CA GLY A 156 -0.17 18.90 -29.51
C GLY A 156 0.72 17.80 -29.00
N SER A 157 2.00 17.80 -29.36
CA SER A 157 2.95 16.77 -28.94
C SER A 157 3.72 17.14 -27.66
N ALA A 158 3.23 18.12 -26.91
CA ALA A 158 3.87 18.59 -25.69
C ALA A 158 3.25 17.85 -24.50
N ASP A 159 4.05 17.55 -23.49
CA ASP A 159 3.54 16.86 -22.30
C ASP A 159 2.81 17.83 -21.38
N SER A 160 1.69 17.41 -20.80
CA SER A 160 1.15 18.03 -19.57
C SER A 160 1.78 17.47 -18.29
N ASN A 161 2.42 16.30 -18.39
CA ASN A 161 3.08 15.58 -17.30
C ASN A 161 2.22 15.55 -16.01
N PRO A 162 1.03 14.93 -16.01
CA PRO A 162 0.24 14.77 -14.79
C PRO A 162 1.03 13.96 -13.76
N VAL A 163 0.96 14.37 -12.49
CA VAL A 163 1.55 13.67 -11.34
C VAL A 163 0.62 13.80 -10.13
N GLU A 164 0.89 13.03 -9.07
CA GLU A 164 0.12 13.08 -7.81
C GLU A 164 -1.36 12.80 -8.05
N LEU A 165 -1.65 11.74 -8.83
CA LEU A 165 -3.03 11.32 -9.08
C LEU A 165 -3.66 10.87 -7.76
N THR A 166 -4.64 11.63 -7.28
CA THR A 166 -5.30 11.40 -5.99
C THR A 166 -6.81 11.37 -6.16
N ALA A 167 -7.43 10.27 -5.73
CA ALA A 167 -8.88 10.14 -5.68
C ALA A 167 -9.45 10.91 -4.48
N SER A 168 -10.51 11.69 -4.70
CA SER A 168 -11.33 12.28 -3.63
C SER A 168 -12.80 12.08 -4.01
N GLY A 169 -13.42 11.06 -3.39
CA GLY A 169 -14.71 10.55 -3.82
C GLY A 169 -14.70 10.06 -5.27
N ALA A 170 -15.53 10.67 -6.12
CA ALA A 170 -15.64 10.34 -7.55
C ALA A 170 -14.81 11.28 -8.46
N VAL A 171 -14.01 12.17 -7.89
CA VAL A 171 -13.19 13.14 -8.62
C VAL A 171 -11.72 12.76 -8.49
N LEU A 172 -11.01 12.79 -9.61
CA LEU A 172 -9.56 12.67 -9.61
C LEU A 172 -8.92 14.06 -9.57
N TYR A 173 -8.01 14.28 -8.65
CA TYR A 173 -7.17 15.48 -8.58
C TYR A 173 -5.73 15.14 -8.95
N PHE A 174 -5.03 16.10 -9.55
CA PHE A 174 -3.64 15.92 -9.98
C PHE A 174 -2.97 17.26 -10.29
N SER A 175 -1.64 17.23 -10.40
CA SER A 175 -0.82 18.37 -10.77
C SER A 175 -0.40 18.25 -12.24
N ALA A 176 -0.66 19.27 -13.08
CA ALA A 176 -0.35 19.24 -14.51
C ALA A 176 -0.12 20.64 -15.09
N ASP A 177 0.53 20.72 -16.25
CA ASP A 177 0.84 21.95 -16.98
C ASP A 177 0.15 21.97 -18.35
N ASP A 178 -0.60 23.02 -18.67
CA ASP A 178 -1.28 23.18 -19.97
C ASP A 178 -0.48 24.04 -20.98
N GLY A 179 0.77 24.36 -20.64
CA GLY A 179 1.65 25.24 -21.40
C GLY A 179 1.25 26.72 -21.35
N ARG A 180 0.29 27.10 -20.50
CA ARG A 180 -0.23 28.48 -20.38
C ARG A 180 -0.24 28.99 -18.96
N HIS A 181 -0.53 28.12 -17.99
CA HIS A 181 -0.66 28.45 -16.58
C HIS A 181 0.47 27.89 -15.71
N GLY A 182 1.48 27.27 -16.32
CA GLY A 182 2.46 26.46 -15.61
C GLY A 182 1.80 25.25 -14.92
N ARG A 183 2.54 24.62 -13.99
CA ARG A 183 2.07 23.45 -13.24
C ARG A 183 1.16 23.86 -12.08
N GLU A 184 -0.10 23.47 -12.20
CA GLU A 184 -1.20 23.88 -11.32
C GLU A 184 -2.08 22.68 -10.90
N LEU A 185 -3.08 22.93 -10.06
CA LEU A 185 -4.01 21.89 -9.59
C LEU A 185 -5.13 21.69 -10.62
N TRP A 186 -5.29 20.46 -11.08
CA TRP A 186 -6.33 20.02 -11.99
C TRP A 186 -7.26 19.02 -11.33
N ARG A 187 -8.47 18.92 -11.87
CA ARG A 187 -9.42 17.85 -11.53
C ARG A 187 -10.03 17.23 -12.77
N SER A 188 -10.50 16.00 -12.67
CA SER A 188 -11.24 15.29 -13.72
C SER A 188 -12.39 14.45 -13.15
N ASP A 189 -13.50 14.40 -13.89
CA ASP A 189 -14.59 13.43 -13.71
C ASP A 189 -14.45 12.20 -14.64
N GLY A 190 -13.29 12.05 -15.28
CA GLY A 190 -13.05 11.05 -16.32
C GLY A 190 -13.39 11.47 -17.73
N THR A 191 -14.00 12.64 -17.95
CA THR A 191 -14.31 13.14 -19.29
C THR A 191 -13.41 14.32 -19.68
N ALA A 192 -13.15 14.48 -20.98
CA ALA A 192 -12.38 15.62 -21.49
C ALA A 192 -12.95 16.98 -21.05
N ARG A 193 -14.28 17.10 -20.94
CA ARG A 193 -14.96 18.34 -20.53
C ARG A 193 -14.88 18.57 -19.01
N GLY A 194 -14.86 17.51 -18.22
CA GLY A 194 -14.72 17.59 -16.77
C GLY A 194 -13.26 17.67 -16.31
N THR A 195 -12.29 17.48 -17.21
CA THR A 195 -10.88 17.75 -16.96
C THR A 195 -10.59 19.24 -17.05
N VAL A 196 -10.42 19.89 -15.91
CA VAL A 196 -10.29 21.35 -15.82
C VAL A 196 -9.29 21.78 -14.77
N LEU A 197 -8.62 22.90 -15.06
CA LEU A 197 -7.84 23.66 -14.08
C LEU A 197 -8.76 24.07 -12.92
N VAL A 198 -8.37 23.74 -11.69
CA VAL A 198 -9.14 24.11 -10.49
C VAL A 198 -8.95 25.60 -10.21
N ARG A 199 -7.70 26.03 -10.11
CA ARG A 199 -7.30 27.43 -9.91
C ARG A 199 -5.87 27.60 -10.42
N ASP A 200 -5.65 28.72 -11.12
CA ASP A 200 -4.33 29.27 -11.38
C ASP A 200 -3.84 29.93 -10.08
N VAL A 201 -3.08 29.19 -9.27
CA VAL A 201 -2.61 29.62 -7.94
C VAL A 201 -1.46 30.60 -8.08
N TRP A 202 -0.44 30.26 -8.88
CA TRP A 202 0.61 31.19 -9.27
C TRP A 202 0.31 31.76 -10.65
N THR A 203 -0.35 32.91 -10.66
CA THR A 203 -0.86 33.52 -11.89
C THR A 203 0.18 33.72 -12.98
N GLY A 204 -0.14 33.32 -14.20
CA GLY A 204 0.70 33.52 -15.37
C GLY A 204 1.33 32.21 -15.85
N ILE A 205 2.57 32.25 -16.32
CA ILE A 205 3.28 31.05 -16.83
C ILE A 205 4.12 30.35 -15.76
N ASP A 206 4.20 30.96 -14.57
CA ASP A 206 4.90 30.40 -13.42
C ASP A 206 4.10 29.21 -12.86
N SER A 207 4.70 28.43 -11.96
CA SER A 207 4.12 27.17 -11.50
C SER A 207 3.94 27.16 -9.99
N ALA A 208 2.71 26.93 -9.52
CA ALA A 208 2.45 26.68 -8.11
C ALA A 208 3.02 25.34 -7.61
N ASN A 209 3.30 24.41 -8.53
CA ASN A 209 3.82 23.07 -8.26
C ASN A 209 3.06 22.31 -7.15
N PRO A 210 1.73 22.09 -7.27
CA PRO A 210 0.99 21.29 -6.31
C PRO A 210 1.59 19.89 -6.13
N ARG A 211 1.80 19.49 -4.87
CA ARG A 211 2.36 18.19 -4.47
C ARG A 211 1.75 17.70 -3.16
N PHE A 212 1.96 16.42 -2.83
CA PHE A 212 1.39 15.77 -1.64
C PHE A 212 -0.13 15.91 -1.58
N LEU A 213 -0.82 15.63 -2.70
CA LEU A 213 -2.27 15.75 -2.76
C LEU A 213 -2.91 14.68 -1.87
N THR A 214 -3.71 15.12 -0.89
CA THR A 214 -4.30 14.23 0.11
C THR A 214 -5.75 14.62 0.37
N ASP A 215 -6.66 13.66 0.23
CA ASP A 215 -8.05 13.84 0.63
C ASP A 215 -8.19 13.68 2.15
N VAL A 216 -8.86 14.63 2.80
CA VAL A 216 -9.25 14.56 4.21
C VAL A 216 -10.75 14.81 4.27
N ALA A 217 -11.50 13.72 4.42
CA ALA A 217 -12.96 13.74 4.51
C ALA A 217 -13.64 14.52 3.35
N GLY A 218 -13.20 14.30 2.11
CA GLY A 218 -13.75 14.95 0.92
C GLY A 218 -13.24 16.37 0.64
N ARG A 219 -12.18 16.80 1.33
CA ARG A 219 -11.48 18.06 1.10
C ARG A 219 -10.04 17.76 0.72
N LEU A 220 -9.60 18.29 -0.41
CA LEU A 220 -8.23 18.09 -0.86
C LEU A 220 -7.30 19.06 -0.14
N PHE A 221 -6.21 18.55 0.40
CA PHE A 221 -5.07 19.30 0.91
C PHE A 221 -3.84 19.05 0.05
N PHE A 222 -2.98 20.05 -0.09
CA PHE A 222 -1.77 19.96 -0.91
C PHE A 222 -0.78 21.06 -0.54
N ASN A 223 0.49 20.88 -0.89
CA ASN A 223 1.47 21.94 -0.84
C ASN A 223 1.49 22.71 -2.17
N ALA A 224 1.54 24.03 -2.14
CA ALA A 224 1.66 24.86 -3.35
C ALA A 224 2.22 26.26 -3.05
N ASP A 225 2.84 26.87 -4.06
CA ASP A 225 3.37 28.24 -4.03
C ASP A 225 2.48 29.20 -4.82
N ASN A 226 2.24 30.41 -4.31
CA ASN A 226 1.50 31.47 -5.00
C ASN A 226 2.39 32.62 -5.49
N GLY A 227 3.72 32.47 -5.37
CA GLY A 227 4.72 33.50 -5.67
C GLY A 227 4.87 34.58 -4.59
N LEU A 228 4.14 34.48 -3.48
CA LEU A 228 4.13 35.46 -2.38
C LEU A 228 4.52 34.86 -1.03
N SER A 229 3.98 33.69 -0.69
CA SER A 229 4.17 33.00 0.60
C SER A 229 5.18 31.84 0.53
N GLY A 230 5.78 31.60 -0.63
CA GLY A 230 6.46 30.33 -0.88
C GLY A 230 5.49 29.15 -0.85
N ALA A 231 6.04 27.93 -0.90
CA ALA A 231 5.27 26.71 -0.90
C ALA A 231 4.71 26.37 0.49
N GLU A 232 3.40 26.52 0.67
CA GLU A 232 2.68 26.40 1.95
C GLU A 232 1.53 25.38 1.89
N LEU A 233 0.78 25.20 2.98
CA LEU A 233 -0.39 24.30 3.01
C LEU A 233 -1.61 24.98 2.39
N TRP A 234 -2.15 24.37 1.34
CA TRP A 234 -3.38 24.77 0.65
C TRP A 234 -4.47 23.72 0.81
N LYS A 235 -5.71 24.15 0.58
CA LYS A 235 -6.86 23.25 0.47
C LYS A 235 -7.72 23.61 -0.73
N SER A 236 -8.53 22.66 -1.18
CA SER A 236 -9.53 22.83 -2.23
C SER A 236 -10.78 21.98 -1.96
N ASP A 237 -11.95 22.52 -2.29
CA ASP A 237 -13.20 21.77 -2.46
C ASP A 237 -13.47 21.38 -3.93
N GLY A 238 -12.47 21.59 -4.80
CA GLY A 238 -12.57 21.40 -6.24
C GLY A 238 -13.04 22.61 -7.02
N THR A 239 -13.39 23.73 -6.37
CA THR A 239 -13.76 24.98 -7.05
C THR A 239 -12.62 26.01 -7.00
N ARG A 240 -12.68 27.01 -7.90
CA ARG A 240 -11.70 28.10 -7.90
C ARG A 240 -11.76 28.90 -6.60
N GLU A 241 -12.97 29.20 -6.12
CA GLU A 241 -13.23 29.99 -4.93
C GLU A 241 -12.87 29.24 -3.64
N GLY A 242 -13.14 27.94 -3.58
CA GLY A 242 -12.80 27.09 -2.43
C GLY A 242 -11.36 26.60 -2.41
N THR A 243 -10.52 27.01 -3.37
CA THR A 243 -9.08 26.73 -3.38
C THR A 243 -8.33 27.88 -2.73
N GLU A 244 -7.82 27.69 -1.52
CA GLU A 244 -7.22 28.76 -0.72
C GLU A 244 -6.04 28.28 0.15
N LEU A 245 -5.14 29.22 0.46
CA LEU A 245 -4.06 29.04 1.42
C LEU A 245 -4.69 28.79 2.80
N VAL A 246 -4.31 27.69 3.45
CA VAL A 246 -4.80 27.37 4.80
C VAL A 246 -4.12 28.28 5.81
N ARG A 247 -2.80 28.36 5.75
CA ARG A 247 -1.96 29.19 6.62
C ARG A 247 -0.61 29.43 5.95
N ASP A 248 -0.11 30.66 6.03
CA ASP A 248 1.29 30.99 5.81
C ASP A 248 2.07 30.57 7.07
N ILE A 249 2.60 29.34 7.09
CA ILE A 249 3.27 28.77 8.27
C ILE A 249 4.64 29.41 8.43
N PHE A 250 5.45 29.45 7.36
CA PHE A 250 6.71 30.17 7.33
C PHE A 250 6.48 31.58 6.79
N THR A 251 6.34 32.56 7.66
CA THR A 251 5.93 33.91 7.24
C THR A 251 6.92 34.54 6.24
N GLY A 252 6.41 35.03 5.11
CA GLY A 252 7.18 35.73 4.09
C GLY A 252 7.30 34.91 2.80
N ASN A 253 8.36 35.12 2.02
CA ASN A 253 8.49 34.50 0.69
C ASN A 253 9.14 33.11 0.70
N ALA A 254 9.46 32.57 1.87
CA ALA A 254 10.04 31.24 2.00
C ALA A 254 8.94 30.26 2.40
N GLY A 255 8.94 29.05 1.83
CA GLY A 255 7.94 28.04 2.17
C GLY A 255 8.33 27.21 3.40
N SER A 256 7.33 26.68 4.09
CA SER A 256 7.43 25.88 5.31
C SER A 256 8.02 24.48 5.16
N SER A 257 8.52 24.13 3.97
CA SER A 257 9.14 22.82 3.70
C SER A 257 8.29 21.65 4.18
N LEU A 258 6.99 21.67 3.82
CA LEU A 258 6.05 20.61 4.18
C LEU A 258 6.59 19.21 3.84
N GLY A 259 6.52 18.31 4.82
CA GLY A 259 6.63 16.87 4.61
C GLY A 259 5.35 16.29 3.99
N GLU A 260 5.34 14.97 3.78
CA GLU A 260 4.16 14.25 3.30
C GLU A 260 2.95 14.52 4.20
N LEU A 261 1.78 14.62 3.57
CA LEU A 261 0.52 14.92 4.23
C LEU A 261 -0.19 13.59 4.56
N THR A 262 -0.51 13.38 5.84
CA THR A 262 -1.19 12.17 6.31
C THR A 262 -2.57 12.53 6.85
N ALA A 263 -3.62 12.00 6.24
CA ALA A 263 -4.98 12.11 6.74
C ALA A 263 -5.21 11.12 7.89
N ILE A 264 -5.70 11.62 9.03
CA ILE A 264 -6.13 10.82 10.18
C ILE A 264 -7.46 11.37 10.66
N ASP A 265 -8.52 10.56 10.52
CA ASP A 265 -9.90 11.00 10.69
C ASP A 265 -10.21 12.27 9.87
N GLU A 266 -10.62 13.35 10.53
CA GLU A 266 -10.92 14.67 9.92
C GLU A 266 -9.75 15.65 10.01
N LEU A 267 -8.57 15.19 10.46
CA LEU A 267 -7.37 15.99 10.62
C LEU A 267 -6.30 15.61 9.62
N LEU A 268 -5.46 16.59 9.31
CA LEU A 268 -4.24 16.39 8.54
C LEU A 268 -3.04 16.52 9.47
N TYR A 269 -2.13 15.55 9.43
CA TYR A 269 -0.84 15.59 10.11
C TYR A 269 0.28 15.66 9.09
N PHE A 270 1.32 16.43 9.39
CA PHE A 270 2.45 16.65 8.49
C PHE A 270 3.62 17.24 9.28
N SER A 271 4.79 17.33 8.66
CA SER A 271 5.90 18.09 9.22
C SER A 271 6.07 19.44 8.51
N ALA A 272 6.41 20.49 9.25
CA ALA A 272 6.58 21.84 8.71
C ALA A 272 7.50 22.70 9.58
N ASP A 273 8.16 23.68 8.95
CA ASP A 273 9.00 24.69 9.57
C ASP A 273 8.28 26.05 9.57
N ASP A 274 8.17 26.66 10.76
CA ASP A 274 7.61 28.01 10.94
C ASP A 274 8.67 29.12 10.98
N GLY A 275 9.93 28.77 10.74
CA GLY A 275 11.08 29.66 10.82
C GLY A 275 11.61 29.89 12.24
N ILE A 276 11.03 29.21 13.24
CA ILE A 276 11.40 29.34 14.66
C ILE A 276 11.82 27.98 15.22
N ASN A 277 11.02 26.94 14.99
CA ASN A 277 11.16 25.62 15.62
C ASN A 277 11.73 24.56 14.65
N GLY A 278 12.14 24.95 13.43
CA GLY A 278 12.55 23.99 12.42
C GLY A 278 11.40 23.07 12.00
N GLN A 279 11.70 22.03 11.22
CA GLN A 279 10.69 21.08 10.74
C GLN A 279 10.22 20.15 11.86
N GLU A 280 9.00 20.39 12.36
CA GLU A 280 8.41 19.67 13.51
C GLU A 280 7.08 19.02 13.16
N LEU A 281 6.43 18.30 14.10
CA LEU A 281 5.11 17.71 13.88
C LEU A 281 4.00 18.78 13.98
N TRP A 282 3.21 18.92 12.92
CA TRP A 282 2.05 19.81 12.83
C TRP A 282 0.77 19.05 12.56
N ARG A 283 -0.35 19.71 12.85
CA ARG A 283 -1.68 19.25 12.43
C ARG A 283 -2.55 20.39 11.91
N SER A 284 -3.59 20.06 11.16
CA SER A 284 -4.56 21.02 10.62
C SER A 284 -5.98 20.44 10.52
N ASP A 285 -6.99 21.25 10.82
CA ASP A 285 -8.42 21.00 10.52
C ASP A 285 -8.86 21.68 9.20
N GLY A 286 -7.92 22.28 8.48
CA GLY A 286 -8.14 23.09 7.28
C GLY A 286 -8.57 24.52 7.53
N THR A 287 -8.42 25.02 8.76
CA THR A 287 -8.50 26.43 9.09
C THR A 287 -7.15 26.95 9.59
N ALA A 288 -6.84 28.22 9.30
CA ALA A 288 -5.61 28.85 9.80
C ALA A 288 -5.42 28.72 11.32
N ARG A 289 -6.52 28.73 12.09
CA ARG A 289 -6.49 28.61 13.56
C ARG A 289 -6.25 27.18 14.03
N GLY A 290 -6.77 26.19 13.30
CA GLY A 290 -6.58 24.78 13.62
C GLY A 290 -5.29 24.19 13.05
N THR A 291 -4.59 24.92 12.17
CA THR A 291 -3.23 24.60 11.74
C THR A 291 -2.23 24.99 12.83
N VAL A 292 -1.73 24.02 13.59
CA VAL A 292 -0.90 24.25 14.78
C VAL A 292 0.24 23.24 14.91
N LEU A 293 1.35 23.69 15.48
CA LEU A 293 2.43 22.84 15.97
C LEU A 293 1.86 21.90 17.04
N VAL A 294 2.04 20.59 16.86
CA VAL A 294 1.64 19.58 17.84
C VAL A 294 2.64 19.55 18.97
N TYR A 295 3.92 19.40 18.63
CA TYR A 295 5.01 19.34 19.58
C TYR A 295 6.34 19.71 18.91
N ASP A 296 7.18 20.43 19.64
CA ASP A 296 8.55 20.77 19.28
C ASP A 296 9.46 19.65 19.79
N ILE A 297 9.61 18.59 19.00
CA ILE A 297 10.33 17.37 19.40
C ILE A 297 11.83 17.66 19.51
N PHE A 298 12.39 18.45 18.60
CA PHE A 298 13.77 18.93 18.68
C PHE A 298 13.81 20.46 18.84
N PRO A 299 13.82 20.95 20.10
CA PRO A 299 13.80 22.37 20.38
C PRO A 299 14.87 23.20 19.66
N GLY A 300 14.38 24.20 18.92
CA GLY A 300 15.20 25.18 18.20
C GLY A 300 15.12 25.01 16.68
N PRO A 301 15.96 25.71 15.92
CA PRO A 301 15.78 25.86 14.47
C PRO A 301 16.18 24.62 13.64
N ASN A 302 16.61 23.53 14.26
CA ASN A 302 17.05 22.34 13.53
C ASN A 302 15.88 21.45 13.12
N GLY A 303 14.83 21.37 13.97
CA GLY A 303 13.68 20.50 13.77
C GLY A 303 13.98 19.01 13.93
N SER A 304 12.92 18.25 14.20
CA SER A 304 12.96 16.80 14.36
C SER A 304 12.88 16.01 13.06
N ALA A 305 12.53 16.68 11.96
CA ALA A 305 12.30 16.09 10.65
C ALA A 305 11.29 14.92 10.70
N ALA A 306 10.20 15.11 11.46
CA ALA A 306 9.11 14.14 11.61
C ALA A 306 8.67 13.58 10.24
N SER A 307 8.67 12.25 10.12
CA SER A 307 8.44 11.54 8.87
C SER A 307 7.74 10.19 9.09
N GLN A 308 7.29 9.56 7.99
CA GLN A 308 6.61 8.25 8.00
C GLN A 308 5.41 8.22 8.95
N LEU A 309 4.57 9.26 8.88
CA LEU A 309 3.40 9.38 9.74
C LEU A 309 2.39 8.28 9.38
N THR A 310 2.17 7.33 10.29
CA THR A 310 1.30 6.17 10.10
C THR A 310 0.34 6.05 11.28
N GLU A 311 -0.96 5.99 10.99
CA GLU A 311 -1.98 5.72 12.01
C GLU A 311 -2.12 4.21 12.24
N VAL A 312 -2.18 3.81 13.51
CA VAL A 312 -2.42 2.43 13.93
C VAL A 312 -3.32 2.45 15.17
N ALA A 313 -4.52 1.89 15.08
CA ALA A 313 -5.45 1.69 16.20
C ALA A 313 -5.74 2.95 17.04
N GLY A 314 -5.92 4.09 16.38
CA GLY A 314 -6.16 5.41 16.94
C GLY A 314 -4.91 6.15 17.42
N THR A 315 -3.70 5.64 17.14
CA THR A 315 -2.43 6.27 17.54
C THR A 315 -1.62 6.64 16.30
N LEU A 316 -1.16 7.89 16.23
CA LEU A 316 -0.20 8.30 15.19
C LEU A 316 1.20 7.86 15.60
N PHE A 317 1.86 7.08 14.75
CA PHE A 317 3.28 6.76 14.84
C PHE A 317 4.08 7.58 13.83
N LEU A 318 5.30 7.92 14.19
CA LEU A 318 6.20 8.70 13.34
C LEU A 318 7.66 8.41 13.69
N VAL A 319 8.55 8.77 12.78
CA VAL A 319 10.00 8.77 12.99
C VAL A 319 10.48 10.20 13.18
N ALA A 320 11.16 10.48 14.30
CA ALA A 320 11.62 11.83 14.65
C ALA A 320 12.89 11.79 15.51
N ASP A 321 13.76 12.79 15.34
CA ASP A 321 14.95 13.02 16.16
C ASP A 321 14.68 14.12 17.19
N ASP A 322 15.00 13.91 18.47
CA ASP A 322 14.89 14.92 19.54
C ASP A 322 16.22 15.64 19.84
N GLY A 323 17.26 15.35 19.08
CA GLY A 323 18.63 15.84 19.28
C GLY A 323 19.41 15.12 20.38
N LEU A 324 18.81 14.12 21.04
CA LEU A 324 19.35 13.34 22.16
C LEU A 324 19.46 11.85 21.84
N THR A 325 18.43 11.26 21.23
CA THR A 325 18.33 9.82 20.92
C THR A 325 18.53 9.50 19.44
N GLY A 326 18.76 10.51 18.59
CA GLY A 326 18.69 10.32 17.14
C GLY A 326 17.25 10.04 16.68
N ALA A 327 17.09 9.72 15.39
CA ALA A 327 15.79 9.46 14.79
C ALA A 327 15.25 8.08 15.21
N GLU A 328 14.21 8.07 16.04
CA GLU A 328 13.63 6.89 16.68
C GLU A 328 12.11 6.81 16.44
N LEU A 329 11.47 5.75 16.94
CA LEU A 329 10.02 5.59 16.88
C LEU A 329 9.33 6.43 17.96
N TRP A 330 8.47 7.36 17.52
CA TRP A 330 7.61 8.19 18.37
C TRP A 330 6.14 7.85 18.14
N LYS A 331 5.31 8.24 19.09
CA LYS A 331 3.86 8.24 18.94
C LYS A 331 3.25 9.57 19.35
N SER A 332 2.04 9.85 18.89
CA SER A 332 1.26 11.03 19.22
C SER A 332 -0.24 10.73 19.26
N ASP A 333 -0.96 11.38 20.17
CA ASP A 333 -2.42 11.52 20.16
C ASP A 333 -2.87 12.86 19.53
N GLY A 334 -1.93 13.55 18.88
CA GLY A 334 -2.09 14.89 18.32
C GLY A 334 -1.92 16.02 19.32
N THR A 335 -1.58 15.74 20.58
CA THR A 335 -1.26 16.75 21.59
C THR A 335 0.22 16.72 21.98
N ALA A 336 0.74 17.85 22.48
CA ALA A 336 2.10 17.91 23.02
C ALA A 336 2.35 16.88 24.14
N THR A 337 1.38 16.65 25.01
CA THR A 337 1.53 15.71 26.15
C THR A 337 1.47 14.26 25.73
N GLY A 338 0.67 13.92 24.72
CA GLY A 338 0.60 12.57 24.17
C GLY A 338 1.65 12.29 23.09
N THR A 339 2.52 13.25 22.78
CA THR A 339 3.64 13.07 21.85
C THR A 339 4.88 12.64 22.63
N GLU A 340 5.27 11.38 22.52
CA GLU A 340 6.37 10.80 23.28
C GLU A 340 7.15 9.74 22.51
N LEU A 341 8.43 9.60 22.85
CA LEU A 341 9.30 8.53 22.36
C LEU A 341 8.73 7.19 22.79
N VAL A 342 8.51 6.28 21.84
CA VAL A 342 8.04 4.92 22.16
C VAL A 342 9.18 4.12 22.77
N ARG A 343 10.35 4.15 22.14
CA ARG A 343 11.55 3.45 22.59
C ARG A 343 12.78 3.99 21.87
N ASP A 344 13.84 4.25 22.63
CA ASP A 344 15.21 4.38 22.11
C ASP A 344 15.72 2.97 21.75
N ILE A 345 15.58 2.57 20.49
CA ILE A 345 15.90 1.20 20.05
C ILE A 345 17.42 1.02 19.97
N LEU A 346 18.14 2.05 19.51
CA LEU A 346 19.60 2.10 19.46
C LEU A 346 20.13 3.15 20.46
N PRO A 347 20.51 2.75 21.69
CA PRO A 347 20.83 3.71 22.73
C PRO A 347 21.90 4.73 22.36
N GLY A 348 21.57 6.02 22.52
CA GLY A 348 22.47 7.15 22.30
C GLY A 348 22.04 8.03 21.14
N ARG A 349 22.96 8.82 20.57
CA ARG A 349 22.64 9.82 19.54
C ARG A 349 22.56 9.25 18.11
N ILE A 350 22.59 7.93 17.96
CA ILE A 350 22.63 7.29 16.65
C ILE A 350 21.26 6.71 16.38
N SER A 351 20.62 7.15 15.30
CA SER A 351 19.31 6.63 14.89
C SER A 351 19.33 5.12 14.70
N SER A 352 18.32 4.43 15.22
CA SER A 352 18.05 3.01 14.96
C SER A 352 17.63 2.72 13.51
N GLY A 353 17.35 3.78 12.75
CA GLY A 353 16.95 3.70 11.34
C GLY A 353 15.60 3.00 11.21
N VAL A 354 14.59 3.58 11.86
CA VAL A 354 13.21 3.14 11.73
C VAL A 354 12.69 3.43 10.33
N TRP A 355 12.33 2.39 9.58
CA TRP A 355 11.83 2.51 8.21
C TRP A 355 10.59 1.67 7.96
N TYR A 356 9.78 2.12 7.00
CA TYR A 356 8.61 1.45 6.45
C TYR A 356 7.52 1.16 7.48
N LEU A 357 7.14 2.18 8.27
CA LEU A 357 6.03 2.08 9.22
C LEU A 357 4.75 1.59 8.52
N THR A 358 4.31 0.39 8.88
CA THR A 358 3.18 -0.30 8.23
C THR A 358 2.20 -0.81 9.28
N ASP A 359 0.92 -0.47 9.13
CA ASP A 359 -0.16 -1.08 9.91
C ASP A 359 -0.49 -2.49 9.39
N MET A 360 -0.64 -3.44 10.30
CA MET A 360 -1.22 -4.75 10.01
C MET A 360 -2.02 -5.24 11.22
N GLU A 361 -3.35 -5.11 11.16
CA GLU A 361 -4.29 -5.48 12.23
C GLU A 361 -3.97 -4.83 13.58
N ASP A 362 -4.00 -3.49 13.64
CA ASP A 362 -3.82 -2.71 14.88
C ASP A 362 -2.42 -2.84 15.51
N MET A 363 -1.44 -3.27 14.71
CA MET A 363 -0.07 -3.52 15.12
C MET A 363 0.89 -2.90 14.12
N LEU A 364 1.76 -2.00 14.60
CA LEU A 364 2.77 -1.38 13.75
C LEU A 364 3.91 -2.37 13.49
N PHE A 365 4.30 -2.52 12.22
CA PHE A 365 5.51 -3.23 11.79
C PHE A 365 6.46 -2.28 11.09
N PHE A 366 7.77 -2.51 11.26
CA PHE A 366 8.81 -1.66 10.70
C PHE A 366 10.17 -2.37 10.70
N ALA A 367 11.13 -1.80 9.97
CA ALA A 367 12.54 -2.17 10.05
C ALA A 367 13.29 -1.26 11.02
N ALA A 368 14.16 -1.82 11.87
CA ALA A 368 15.06 -1.04 12.75
C ALA A 368 16.26 -1.86 13.18
N SER A 369 17.30 -1.18 13.68
CA SER A 369 18.52 -1.78 14.23
C SER A 369 18.71 -1.42 15.71
N ASP A 370 18.99 -2.42 16.54
CA ASP A 370 19.38 -2.24 17.95
C ASP A 370 20.91 -2.13 18.14
N GLY A 371 21.67 -2.09 17.04
CA GLY A 371 23.13 -2.05 17.05
C GLY A 371 23.80 -3.40 17.37
N ILE A 372 23.02 -4.46 17.59
CA ILE A 372 23.50 -5.82 17.88
C ILE A 372 23.15 -6.76 16.72
N ASN A 373 21.90 -6.71 16.24
CA ASN A 373 21.36 -7.63 15.24
C ASN A 373 21.26 -7.01 13.83
N GLY A 374 21.72 -5.77 13.65
CA GLY A 374 21.53 -5.05 12.39
C GLY A 374 20.05 -4.71 12.15
N TYR A 375 19.69 -4.39 10.90
CA TYR A 375 18.32 -4.05 10.54
C TYR A 375 17.45 -5.28 10.43
N GLU A 376 16.46 -5.38 11.31
CA GLU A 376 15.57 -6.54 11.43
C GLU A 376 14.10 -6.14 11.42
N LEU A 377 13.20 -7.14 11.42
CA LEU A 377 11.76 -6.92 11.49
C LEU A 377 11.34 -6.65 12.94
N TRP A 378 10.69 -5.51 13.18
CA TRP A 378 10.16 -5.11 14.49
C TRP A 378 8.65 -4.93 14.45
N ARG A 379 8.03 -4.98 15.64
CA ARG A 379 6.64 -4.59 15.86
C ARG A 379 6.49 -3.69 17.08
N SER A 380 5.47 -2.85 17.12
CA SER A 380 5.16 -1.99 18.28
C SER A 380 3.67 -1.71 18.46
N ASN A 381 3.18 -1.84 19.69
CA ASN A 381 1.82 -1.43 20.08
C ASN A 381 1.79 -0.03 20.71
N GLY A 382 2.87 0.75 20.56
CA GLY A 382 3.00 2.07 21.16
C GLY A 382 3.48 2.07 22.61
N SER A 383 3.86 0.92 23.16
CA SER A 383 4.51 0.82 24.46
C SER A 383 5.94 0.30 24.35
N VAL A 384 6.81 0.69 25.28
CA VAL A 384 8.18 0.17 25.39
C VAL A 384 8.18 -1.38 25.43
N ALA A 385 7.28 -1.97 26.22
CA ALA A 385 7.21 -3.42 26.41
C ALA A 385 6.68 -4.18 25.18
N GLY A 386 5.80 -3.56 24.40
CA GLY A 386 5.28 -4.13 23.16
C GLY A 386 6.11 -3.80 21.92
N THR A 387 7.20 -3.03 22.06
CA THR A 387 8.12 -2.72 20.97
C THR A 387 9.26 -3.73 20.95
N LEU A 388 9.20 -4.71 20.05
CA LEU A 388 10.07 -5.90 20.07
C LEU A 388 10.48 -6.31 18.65
N MET A 389 11.71 -6.82 18.51
CA MET A 389 12.14 -7.53 17.32
C MET A 389 11.29 -8.80 17.16
N VAL A 390 10.72 -9.00 15.98
CA VAL A 390 9.87 -10.15 15.64
C VAL A 390 10.73 -11.37 15.34
N SER A 391 11.77 -11.18 14.55
CA SER A 391 12.68 -12.24 14.13
C SER A 391 14.05 -11.65 13.82
N ASN A 392 15.12 -12.39 14.12
CA ASN A 392 16.47 -12.09 13.66
C ASN A 392 16.72 -12.88 12.36
N ILE A 393 16.48 -12.24 11.22
CA ILE A 393 16.49 -12.86 9.89
C ILE A 393 17.93 -13.09 9.41
N ALA A 394 18.82 -12.12 9.61
CA ALA A 394 20.24 -12.28 9.29
C ALA A 394 21.04 -12.67 10.54
N ALA A 395 22.00 -13.58 10.41
CA ALA A 395 22.90 -13.87 11.53
C ALA A 395 23.78 -12.64 11.87
N ALA A 396 24.12 -12.47 13.15
CA ALA A 396 24.90 -11.34 13.65
C ALA A 396 26.12 -11.04 12.75
N ASP A 397 26.30 -9.75 12.41
CA ASP A 397 27.25 -9.14 11.47
C ASP A 397 26.77 -9.04 9.99
N ALA A 398 25.66 -9.66 9.62
CA ALA A 398 24.96 -9.41 8.35
C ALA A 398 23.74 -8.48 8.57
N TRP A 399 23.21 -7.90 7.49
CA TRP A 399 22.08 -6.98 7.57
C TRP A 399 20.90 -7.53 6.76
N ALA A 400 19.74 -7.73 7.41
CA ALA A 400 18.55 -8.18 6.67
C ALA A 400 17.90 -7.07 5.86
N PHE A 401 17.93 -5.82 6.35
CA PHE A 401 17.27 -4.66 5.74
C PHE A 401 15.87 -5.00 5.18
N PRO A 402 14.94 -5.47 6.02
CA PRO A 402 13.58 -5.72 5.58
C PRO A 402 13.01 -4.42 5.00
N SER A 403 12.48 -4.53 3.79
CA SER A 403 12.08 -3.40 2.96
C SER A 403 10.85 -3.77 2.15
N PHE A 404 10.13 -2.78 1.60
CA PHE A 404 8.97 -3.03 0.76
C PHE A 404 7.88 -3.84 1.49
N PHE A 405 7.37 -3.27 2.57
CA PHE A 405 6.30 -3.88 3.33
C PHE A 405 4.98 -3.76 2.58
N SER A 406 4.36 -4.89 2.30
CA SER A 406 3.03 -4.96 1.70
C SER A 406 2.15 -5.83 2.59
N PRO A 407 1.20 -5.22 3.33
CA PRO A 407 0.24 -5.98 4.12
C PRO A 407 -0.72 -6.67 3.15
N TRP A 408 -0.76 -8.00 3.17
CA TRP A 408 -1.76 -8.75 2.42
C TRP A 408 -2.87 -9.17 3.39
N LEU A 409 -3.90 -8.32 3.46
CA LEU A 409 -5.06 -8.51 4.32
C LEU A 409 -6.16 -9.21 3.51
N THR A 410 -6.41 -10.48 3.81
CA THR A 410 -7.61 -11.19 3.32
C THR A 410 -8.36 -11.77 4.49
N SER A 411 -9.66 -12.05 4.34
CA SER A 411 -10.48 -12.72 5.36
C SER A 411 -9.97 -14.11 5.78
N SER A 412 -8.92 -14.62 5.14
CA SER A 412 -8.37 -15.97 5.35
C SER A 412 -6.89 -16.00 5.68
N ARG A 413 -6.15 -14.89 5.54
CA ARG A 413 -4.71 -14.78 5.80
C ARG A 413 -4.37 -13.35 6.20
N ASN A 414 -3.82 -13.20 7.39
CA ASN A 414 -3.14 -11.98 7.85
C ASN A 414 -1.64 -12.20 7.73
N MET A 415 -1.01 -11.50 6.78
CA MET A 415 0.39 -11.74 6.45
C MET A 415 1.05 -10.47 5.92
N LEU A 416 2.18 -10.13 6.51
CA LEU A 416 3.07 -9.10 6.04
C LEU A 416 4.04 -9.70 5.03
N PHE A 417 4.14 -9.13 3.83
CA PHE A 417 5.18 -9.48 2.86
C PHE A 417 6.22 -8.38 2.81
N PHE A 418 7.49 -8.78 2.72
CA PHE A 418 8.61 -7.84 2.65
C PHE A 418 9.83 -8.51 2.00
N VAL A 419 10.78 -7.70 1.57
CA VAL A 419 12.04 -8.18 1.00
C VAL A 419 13.16 -8.02 2.02
N ALA A 420 13.89 -9.10 2.30
CA ALA A 420 15.02 -9.10 3.24
C ALA A 420 16.14 -10.06 2.79
N GLU A 421 17.34 -9.85 3.32
CA GLU A 421 18.54 -10.67 3.06
C GLU A 421 18.95 -11.48 4.29
N ASP A 422 18.93 -12.82 4.23
CA ASP A 422 19.33 -13.66 5.37
C ASP A 422 20.85 -13.91 5.47
N GLY A 423 21.63 -13.28 4.59
CA GLY A 423 23.07 -13.51 4.44
C GLY A 423 23.45 -14.85 3.77
N LEU A 424 22.48 -15.66 3.34
CA LEU A 424 22.68 -16.95 2.67
C LEU A 424 22.23 -16.92 1.21
N THR A 425 21.14 -16.22 0.92
CA THR A 425 20.44 -16.30 -0.38
C THR A 425 20.23 -14.95 -1.06
N GLY A 426 20.74 -13.86 -0.47
CA GLY A 426 20.58 -12.49 -0.98
C GLY A 426 19.19 -11.92 -0.65
N ARG A 427 18.78 -10.85 -1.33
CA ARG A 427 17.45 -10.23 -1.13
C ARG A 427 16.34 -11.12 -1.68
N GLU A 428 15.44 -11.56 -0.82
CA GLU A 428 14.35 -12.47 -1.16
C GLU A 428 13.02 -12.02 -0.57
N LEU A 429 11.91 -12.61 -1.05
CA LEU A 429 10.58 -12.36 -0.51
C LEU A 429 10.33 -13.18 0.77
N TRP A 430 9.98 -12.49 1.83
CA TRP A 430 9.62 -13.04 3.13
C TRP A 430 8.15 -12.80 3.43
N ARG A 431 7.62 -13.60 4.35
CA ARG A 431 6.29 -13.41 4.91
C ARG A 431 6.34 -13.50 6.43
N SER A 432 5.49 -12.75 7.13
CA SER A 432 5.33 -12.82 8.59
C SER A 432 3.88 -12.68 9.01
N ASP A 433 3.43 -13.50 9.96
CA ASP A 433 2.16 -13.31 10.68
C ASP A 433 2.33 -12.43 11.94
N GLY A 434 3.48 -11.76 12.06
CA GLY A 434 3.87 -10.96 13.20
C GLY A 434 4.51 -11.74 14.34
N THR A 435 4.75 -13.04 14.19
CA THR A 435 5.50 -13.88 15.14
C THR A 435 6.81 -14.39 14.55
N GLU A 436 7.78 -14.72 15.40
CA GLU A 436 9.04 -15.35 14.99
C GLU A 436 8.78 -16.64 14.18
N ALA A 437 7.89 -17.52 14.68
CA ALA A 437 7.58 -18.80 14.03
C ALA A 437 6.86 -18.66 12.68
N GLY A 438 6.08 -17.59 12.49
CA GLY A 438 5.42 -17.29 11.22
C GLY A 438 6.26 -16.45 10.26
N THR A 439 7.42 -15.96 10.69
CA THR A 439 8.36 -15.22 9.84
C THR A 439 9.23 -16.19 9.08
N MET A 440 9.03 -16.29 7.77
CA MET A 440 9.71 -17.29 6.95
C MET A 440 9.93 -16.83 5.51
N LEU A 441 11.03 -17.32 4.94
CA LEU A 441 11.33 -17.18 3.53
C LEU A 441 10.20 -17.80 2.68
N VAL A 442 9.69 -17.04 1.72
CA VAL A 442 8.79 -17.57 0.70
C VAL A 442 9.64 -18.34 -0.30
N LYS A 443 9.77 -19.67 -0.10
CA LYS A 443 10.52 -20.53 -1.02
C LYS A 443 9.99 -20.41 -2.45
N ILE A 444 10.73 -19.74 -3.32
CA ILE A 444 10.56 -19.84 -4.77
C ILE A 444 11.41 -21.02 -5.24
N SER A 445 10.84 -22.24 -5.22
CA SER A 445 11.53 -23.39 -5.79
C SER A 445 11.48 -23.32 -7.32
N PHE A 446 12.55 -22.84 -7.97
CA PHE A 446 12.79 -23.09 -9.39
C PHE A 446 13.11 -24.58 -9.59
N ARG A 447 12.09 -25.43 -9.76
CA ARG A 447 12.31 -26.82 -10.23
C ARG A 447 12.50 -26.82 -11.75
N GLY A 448 13.66 -26.37 -12.21
CA GLY A 448 14.17 -26.72 -13.53
C GLY A 448 14.81 -28.10 -13.47
N ALA A 449 14.04 -29.15 -13.78
CA ALA A 449 14.61 -30.47 -13.99
C ALA A 449 15.54 -30.42 -15.21
N VAL A 450 16.85 -30.47 -14.97
CA VAL A 450 17.84 -30.69 -16.04
C VAL A 450 17.67 -32.12 -16.53
N HIS A 451 16.82 -32.30 -17.55
CA HIS A 451 16.88 -33.49 -18.38
C HIS A 451 18.15 -33.41 -19.20
N HIS A 452 19.20 -34.10 -18.74
CA HIS A 452 20.35 -34.42 -19.58
C HIS A 452 19.88 -35.29 -20.75
N HIS A 453 19.68 -34.67 -21.91
CA HIS A 453 19.73 -35.39 -23.18
C HIS A 453 21.17 -35.87 -23.40
N ARG A 454 21.38 -37.17 -23.23
CA ARG A 454 22.50 -37.86 -23.87
C ARG A 454 22.24 -37.89 -25.37
N ALA A 455 23.08 -37.22 -26.14
CA ALA A 455 23.23 -37.49 -27.56
C ALA A 455 24.18 -38.69 -27.74
N SER A 456 23.78 -39.56 -28.68
CA SER A 456 24.49 -40.67 -29.36
C SER A 456 25.92 -41.02 -28.93
#